data_AF-A0A418WVR7-F1
#
_entry.id   AF-A0A418WVR7-F1
#
_cell.length_a   1.000
_cell.length_b   1.000
_cell.length_c   1.000
_cell.angle_alpha   90.00
_cell.angle_beta   90.00
_cell.angle_gamma   90.00
#
_symmetry.space_group_name_H-M   'P 1'
#
loop_
_entity.id
_entity.type
_entity.pdbx_description
1 polymer ?
#
loop_
_entity_poly.entity_id
_entity_poly.type
_entity_poly.pdbx_seq_one_letter_code
_entity_poly.pdbx_strand_id
1 'polypeptide(L)'
;MDHPSEPNSGRHRTVVPANYDEYLEFEYPAASVDLAEARAADVRERQARLAAFPYCVVLQVSYPELDYANRWCWQQFGPANGECLQASSEYSACEIRGSHSHVGSWLTNWLVKTDYDFGFSEWYFAHEADRDRFLESVPLINWGEGWPK
;
A
#
# COMPACT_ATOMS: atom_id res chain seq x y z
N MET A 1 4.15 35.78 30.52
CA MET A 1 3.35 34.56 30.67
C MET A 1 3.57 33.79 29.40
N ASP A 2 4.48 32.82 29.45
CA ASP A 2 4.74 31.90 28.35
C ASP A 2 3.48 31.07 28.10
N HIS A 3 2.95 31.17 26.88
CA HIS A 3 2.01 30.16 26.40
C HIS A 3 2.77 28.84 26.33
N PRO A 4 2.24 27.74 26.89
CA PRO A 4 2.87 26.44 26.68
C PRO A 4 2.81 26.15 25.18
N SER A 5 3.97 26.09 24.54
CA SER A 5 4.11 25.52 23.21
C SER A 5 3.54 24.11 23.29
N GLU A 6 2.47 23.85 22.52
CA GLU A 6 1.93 22.51 22.39
C GLU A 6 3.05 21.55 21.98
N PRO A 7 3.07 20.32 22.53
CA PRO A 7 4.06 19.35 22.13
C PRO A 7 3.92 19.12 20.63
N ASN A 8 5.02 19.36 19.91
CA ASN A 8 5.21 19.00 18.51
C ASN A 8 4.86 17.51 18.33
N SER A 9 3.61 17.24 17.97
CA SER A 9 3.01 15.89 17.97
C SER A 9 3.25 15.26 16.61
N GLY A 10 4.50 14.86 16.41
CA GLY A 10 5.01 14.40 15.14
C GLY A 10 4.17 13.34 14.42
N ARG A 11 4.21 13.42 13.08
CA ARG A 11 3.82 12.39 12.10
C ARG A 11 2.41 11.83 12.32
N HIS A 12 1.42 12.44 11.65
CA HIS A 12 0.09 11.86 11.55
C HIS A 12 0.14 10.50 10.82
N ARG A 13 -0.42 9.46 11.45
CA ARG A 13 -0.36 8.06 11.01
C ARG A 13 -1.72 7.40 11.22
N THR A 14 -2.19 6.76 10.16
CA THR A 14 -3.45 6.02 10.05
C THR A 14 -3.24 4.58 9.58
N VAL A 15 -2.00 4.16 9.29
CA VAL A 15 -1.71 2.81 8.84
C VAL A 15 -1.97 1.75 9.91
N VAL A 16 -2.75 0.74 9.54
CA VAL A 16 -3.12 -0.41 10.40
C VAL A 16 -2.74 -1.71 9.68
N PRO A 17 -1.98 -2.61 10.31
CA PRO A 17 -1.77 -3.96 9.79
C PRO A 17 -3.11 -4.68 9.64
N ALA A 18 -3.31 -5.33 8.50
CA ALA A 18 -4.51 -6.08 8.20
C ALA A 18 -4.14 -7.44 7.57
N ASN A 19 -5.14 -8.25 7.29
CA ASN A 19 -4.98 -9.45 6.47
C ASN A 19 -6.00 -9.48 5.32
N TYR A 20 -5.78 -10.38 4.36
CA TYR A 20 -6.62 -10.47 3.17
C TYR A 20 -8.04 -10.94 3.49
N ASP A 21 -8.23 -11.77 4.52
CA ASP A 21 -9.55 -12.26 4.90
C ASP A 21 -10.40 -11.13 5.50
N GLU A 22 -9.81 -10.22 6.29
CA GLU A 22 -10.46 -9.00 6.77
C GLU A 22 -10.92 -8.10 5.62
N TYR A 23 -10.10 -7.95 4.58
CA TYR A 23 -10.51 -7.25 3.35
C TYR A 23 -11.69 -7.95 2.67
N LEU A 24 -11.65 -9.28 2.53
CA LEU A 24 -12.73 -10.04 1.89
C LEU A 24 -14.04 -9.94 2.69
N GLU A 25 -13.97 -9.93 4.02
CA GLU A 25 -15.15 -9.75 4.88
C GLU A 25 -15.72 -8.34 4.78
N PHE A 26 -14.85 -7.33 4.64
CA PHE A 26 -15.26 -5.93 4.45
C PHE A 26 -15.94 -5.72 3.10
N GLU A 27 -15.29 -6.12 2.00
CA GLU A 27 -15.75 -5.81 0.64
C GLU A 27 -16.82 -6.81 0.14
N TYR A 28 -16.72 -8.07 0.56
CA TYR A 28 -17.65 -9.14 0.16
C TYR A 28 -18.25 -9.84 1.37
N PRO A 29 -19.13 -9.16 2.13
CA PRO A 29 -19.80 -9.76 3.28
C PRO A 29 -20.49 -11.07 2.87
N ALA A 30 -20.27 -12.14 3.63
CA ALA A 30 -20.73 -13.50 3.27
C ALA A 30 -22.26 -13.62 3.08
N ALA A 31 -23.03 -12.66 3.59
CA ALA A 31 -24.47 -12.56 3.42
C ALA A 31 -24.90 -12.04 2.02
N SER A 32 -23.96 -11.51 1.23
CA SER A 32 -24.23 -10.93 -0.09
C SER A 32 -24.00 -11.94 -1.22
N VAL A 33 -25.09 -12.56 -1.69
CA VAL A 33 -25.05 -13.55 -2.79
C VAL A 33 -24.62 -12.90 -4.11
N ASP A 34 -24.97 -11.63 -4.33
CA ASP A 34 -24.67 -10.89 -5.56
C ASP A 34 -23.17 -10.59 -5.72
N LEU A 35 -22.37 -10.76 -4.65
CA LEU A 35 -20.93 -10.48 -4.63
C LEU A 35 -20.05 -11.74 -4.71
N ALA A 36 -20.64 -12.93 -4.77
CA ALA A 36 -19.89 -14.18 -4.77
C ALA A 36 -18.96 -14.32 -5.99
N GLU A 37 -19.41 -13.90 -7.18
CA GLU A 37 -18.61 -13.96 -8.40
C GLU A 37 -17.45 -12.95 -8.37
N ALA A 38 -17.71 -11.73 -7.89
CA ALA A 38 -16.69 -10.70 -7.70
C ALA A 38 -15.62 -11.15 -6.70
N ARG A 39 -16.05 -11.68 -5.54
CA ARG A 39 -15.15 -12.29 -4.55
C ARG A 39 -14.26 -13.37 -5.16
N ALA A 40 -14.84 -14.25 -5.98
CA ALA A 40 -14.08 -15.30 -6.65
C ALA A 40 -13.10 -14.74 -7.70
N ALA A 41 -13.43 -13.64 -8.38
CA ALA A 41 -12.52 -12.96 -9.30
C ALA A 41 -11.32 -12.37 -8.56
N ASP A 42 -11.54 -11.62 -7.49
CA ASP A 42 -10.48 -10.99 -6.69
C ASP A 42 -9.52 -12.03 -6.09
N VAL A 43 -10.06 -13.15 -5.59
CA VAL A 43 -9.25 -14.28 -5.12
C VAL A 43 -8.39 -14.85 -6.25
N ARG A 44 -8.92 -15.03 -7.46
CA ARG A 44 -8.15 -15.53 -8.61
C ARG A 44 -7.03 -14.58 -9.01
N GLU A 45 -7.31 -13.28 -9.07
CA GLU A 45 -6.31 -12.27 -9.40
C GLU A 45 -5.20 -12.20 -8.36
N ARG A 46 -5.55 -12.28 -7.08
CA ARG A 46 -4.56 -12.37 -6.00
C ARG A 46 -3.69 -13.61 -6.14
N GLN A 47 -4.26 -14.77 -6.46
CA GLN A 47 -3.47 -15.99 -6.68
C GLN A 47 -2.48 -15.85 -7.84
N ALA A 48 -2.85 -15.12 -8.91
CA ALA A 48 -1.93 -14.83 -9.99
C ALA A 48 -0.75 -13.94 -9.55
N ARG A 49 -1.00 -12.94 -8.69
CA ARG A 49 0.05 -12.11 -8.08
C ARG A 49 0.95 -12.94 -7.16
N LEU A 50 0.38 -13.76 -6.29
CA LEU A 50 1.13 -14.63 -5.36
C LEU A 50 1.97 -15.68 -6.07
N ALA A 51 1.54 -16.18 -7.24
CA ALA A 51 2.34 -17.09 -8.04
C ALA A 51 3.65 -16.46 -8.53
N ALA A 52 3.67 -15.13 -8.77
CA ALA A 52 4.86 -14.39 -9.18
C ALA A 52 5.62 -13.76 -7.99
N PHE A 53 4.91 -13.34 -6.95
CA PHE A 53 5.42 -12.62 -5.79
C PHE A 53 4.81 -13.23 -4.50
N PRO A 54 5.40 -14.33 -3.99
CA PRO A 54 4.74 -15.19 -2.99
C PRO A 54 4.68 -14.62 -1.58
N TYR A 55 5.41 -13.55 -1.29
CA TYR A 55 5.45 -12.93 0.04
C TYR A 55 4.65 -11.62 0.00
N CYS A 56 3.67 -11.44 0.87
CA CYS A 56 2.80 -10.26 0.84
C CYS A 56 2.54 -9.66 2.22
N VAL A 57 2.11 -8.40 2.23
CA VAL A 57 1.67 -7.63 3.41
C VAL A 57 0.40 -6.87 3.02
N VAL A 58 -0.66 -7.01 3.82
CA VAL A 58 -1.89 -6.22 3.66
C VAL A 58 -1.91 -5.16 4.75
N LEU A 59 -2.16 -3.92 4.37
CA LEU A 59 -2.33 -2.80 5.30
C LEU A 59 -3.61 -2.03 4.94
N GLN A 60 -4.28 -1.49 5.95
CA GLN A 60 -5.17 -0.36 5.75
C GLN A 60 -4.31 0.91 5.80
N VAL A 61 -4.43 1.77 4.80
CA VAL A 61 -3.62 2.98 4.63
C VAL A 61 -4.47 4.12 4.08
N SER A 62 -4.02 5.35 4.31
CA SER A 62 -4.47 6.50 3.51
C SER A 62 -3.74 6.60 2.17
N TYR A 63 -4.23 7.39 1.21
CA TYR A 63 -3.49 7.68 -0.03
C TYR A 63 -2.09 8.27 0.22
N PRO A 64 -1.90 9.26 1.13
CA PRO A 64 -0.56 9.74 1.47
C PRO A 64 0.36 8.65 2.03
N GLU A 65 -0.16 7.73 2.85
CA GLU A 65 0.61 6.62 3.40
C GLU A 65 0.95 5.57 2.34
N LEU A 66 0.04 5.31 1.40
CA LEU A 66 0.29 4.47 0.23
C LEU A 66 1.43 5.04 -0.62
N ASP A 67 1.37 6.32 -0.95
CA ASP A 67 2.41 6.97 -1.74
C ASP A 67 3.76 7.00 -1.00
N TYR A 68 3.74 7.27 0.32
CA TYR A 68 4.94 7.19 1.16
C TYR A 68 5.54 5.79 1.16
N ALA A 69 4.73 4.76 1.38
CA ALA A 69 5.15 3.36 1.40
C ALA A 69 5.71 2.91 0.03
N ASN A 70 5.07 3.31 -1.07
CA ASN A 70 5.54 2.98 -2.42
C ASN A 70 6.87 3.66 -2.75
N ARG A 71 7.05 4.94 -2.39
CA ARG A 71 8.34 5.62 -2.52
C ARG A 71 9.41 4.95 -1.66
N TRP A 72 9.08 4.54 -0.44
CA TRP A 72 10.03 3.82 0.41
C TRP A 72 10.45 2.50 -0.24
N CYS A 73 9.51 1.68 -0.70
CA CYS A 73 9.80 0.45 -1.44
C CYS A 73 10.67 0.72 -2.68
N TRP A 74 10.40 1.80 -3.41
CA TRP A 74 11.22 2.21 -4.55
C TRP A 74 12.68 2.46 -4.15
N GLN A 75 12.88 3.20 -3.05
CA GLN A 75 14.21 3.53 -2.55
C GLN A 75 14.98 2.30 -2.04
N GLN A 76 14.29 1.31 -1.48
CA GLN A 76 14.93 0.13 -0.91
C GLN A 76 15.12 -1.01 -1.92
N PHE A 77 14.15 -1.21 -2.83
CA PHE A 77 14.05 -2.40 -3.66
C PHE A 77 14.11 -2.10 -5.17
N GLY A 78 14.13 -0.83 -5.57
CA GLY A 78 14.03 -0.42 -6.96
C GLY A 78 12.58 -0.34 -7.46
N PRO A 79 12.35 -0.25 -8.78
CA PRO A 79 11.01 -0.01 -9.30
C PRO A 79 10.05 -1.17 -9.02
N ALA A 80 8.76 -0.86 -8.85
CA ALA A 80 7.70 -1.86 -8.78
C ALA A 80 7.52 -2.56 -10.15
N ASN A 81 7.09 -3.81 -10.15
CA ASN A 81 6.77 -4.57 -11.35
C ASN A 81 5.41 -4.16 -11.91
N GLY A 82 5.33 -3.94 -13.23
CA GLY A 82 4.10 -3.58 -13.93
C GLY A 82 4.04 -2.12 -14.32
N GLU A 83 2.82 -1.60 -14.49
CA GLU A 83 2.58 -0.20 -14.87
C GLU A 83 3.15 0.76 -13.81
N CYS A 84 3.85 1.80 -14.27
CA CYS A 84 4.45 2.78 -13.38
C CYS A 84 3.44 3.85 -12.96
N LEU A 85 2.99 3.78 -11.71
CA LEU A 85 2.18 4.81 -11.07
C LEU A 85 3.03 5.86 -10.33
N GLN A 86 4.33 5.59 -10.16
CA GLN A 86 5.26 6.41 -9.36
C GLN A 86 5.73 7.68 -10.07
N ALA A 87 5.51 7.80 -11.39
CA ALA A 87 5.76 9.06 -12.11
C ALA A 87 4.69 10.13 -11.83
N SER A 88 3.49 9.71 -11.41
CA SER A 88 2.32 10.58 -11.13
C SER A 88 1.93 10.65 -9.65
N SER A 89 2.68 10.00 -8.76
CA SER A 89 2.47 10.05 -7.30
C SER A 89 2.82 11.43 -6.74
N GLU A 90 2.19 11.81 -5.61
CA GLU A 90 2.56 13.01 -4.84
C GLU A 90 4.05 12.95 -4.44
N TYR A 91 4.55 11.73 -4.20
CA TYR A 91 5.94 11.46 -3.87
C TYR A 91 6.64 10.76 -5.03
N SER A 92 6.77 11.44 -6.17
CA SER A 92 7.31 10.83 -7.39
C SER A 92 8.71 10.22 -7.18
N ALA A 93 8.86 8.98 -7.64
CA ALA A 93 10.11 8.23 -7.55
C ALA A 93 10.66 7.83 -8.94
N CYS A 94 9.82 7.88 -9.97
CA CYS A 94 10.21 7.64 -11.35
C CYS A 94 10.31 8.95 -12.13
N GLU A 95 11.41 9.13 -12.87
CA GLU A 95 11.65 10.32 -13.71
C GLU A 95 11.11 10.16 -15.13
N ILE A 96 10.76 8.94 -15.55
CA ILE A 96 10.25 8.66 -16.90
C ILE A 96 8.83 9.24 -17.01
N ARG A 97 8.66 10.14 -17.97
CA ARG A 97 7.36 10.78 -18.25
C ARG A 97 6.53 9.94 -19.22
N GLY A 98 5.21 9.98 -19.04
CA GLY A 98 4.26 9.25 -19.87
C GLY A 98 4.07 7.79 -19.42
N SER A 99 3.18 7.07 -20.10
CA SER A 99 2.87 5.67 -19.76
C SER A 99 4.06 4.76 -20.07
N HIS A 100 4.46 3.98 -19.06
CA HIS A 100 5.54 3.00 -19.15
C HIS A 100 5.38 1.93 -18.06
N SER A 101 6.23 0.91 -18.11
CA SER A 101 6.25 -0.18 -17.14
C SER A 101 7.67 -0.48 -16.70
N HIS A 102 7.80 -1.13 -15.55
CA HIS A 102 9.06 -1.64 -15.05
C HIS A 102 8.98 -3.13 -14.77
N VAL A 103 10.16 -3.76 -14.76
CA VAL A 103 10.35 -5.11 -14.25
C VAL A 103 11.00 -4.96 -12.88
N GLY A 104 10.29 -5.38 -11.84
CA GLY A 104 10.67 -5.18 -10.44
C GLY A 104 10.58 -6.47 -9.63
N SER A 105 11.12 -6.44 -8.41
CA SER A 105 11.05 -7.55 -7.44
C SER A 105 9.88 -7.41 -6.46
N TRP A 106 9.07 -6.37 -6.59
CA TRP A 106 7.89 -6.12 -5.78
C TRP A 106 6.80 -5.47 -6.61
N LEU A 107 5.55 -5.51 -6.15
CA LEU A 107 4.45 -4.72 -6.69
C LEU A 107 3.46 -4.35 -5.58
N THR A 108 2.57 -3.40 -5.87
CA THR A 108 1.47 -3.02 -4.98
C THR A 108 0.13 -3.18 -5.71
N ASN A 109 -0.91 -3.55 -4.97
CA ASN A 109 -2.28 -3.58 -5.45
C ASN A 109 -3.17 -2.78 -4.49
N TRP A 110 -3.92 -1.81 -5.01
CA TRP A 110 -4.99 -1.16 -4.28
C TRP A 110 -6.22 -2.09 -4.31
N LEU A 111 -6.62 -2.61 -3.16
CA LEU A 111 -7.71 -3.60 -3.07
C LEU A 111 -9.07 -2.90 -3.10
N VAL A 112 -9.26 -1.93 -2.21
CA VAL A 112 -10.55 -1.22 -2.10
C VAL A 112 -10.37 0.11 -1.41
N LYS A 113 -11.23 1.06 -1.77
CA LYS A 113 -11.41 2.33 -1.07
C LYS A 113 -12.49 2.18 0.02
N THR A 114 -12.12 2.33 1.29
CA THR A 114 -13.02 2.24 2.45
C THR A 114 -13.63 3.60 2.82
N ASP A 115 -12.98 4.70 2.45
CA ASP A 115 -13.45 6.09 2.63
C ASP A 115 -12.72 7.01 1.62
N TYR A 116 -13.01 8.32 1.58
CA TYR A 116 -12.50 9.26 0.58
C TYR A 116 -10.98 9.19 0.37
N ASP A 117 -10.21 8.96 1.44
CA ASP A 117 -8.75 8.86 1.36
C ASP A 117 -8.18 7.56 1.93
N PHE A 118 -9.00 6.55 2.24
CA PHE A 118 -8.58 5.36 2.97
C PHE A 118 -8.95 4.08 2.25
N GLY A 119 -8.17 3.03 2.48
CA GLY A 119 -8.45 1.72 1.89
C GLY A 119 -7.47 0.63 2.26
N PHE A 120 -7.75 -0.57 1.75
CA PHE A 120 -6.84 -1.70 1.85
C PHE A 120 -5.88 -1.71 0.66
N SER A 121 -4.60 -1.94 0.94
CA SER A 121 -3.60 -2.20 -0.09
C SER A 121 -2.75 -3.40 0.29
N GLU A 122 -2.30 -4.12 -0.73
CA GLU A 122 -1.43 -5.28 -0.58
C GLU A 122 -0.13 -5.06 -1.34
N TRP A 123 0.99 -5.20 -0.64
CA TRP A 123 2.33 -5.22 -1.22
C TRP A 123 2.78 -6.65 -1.36
N TYR A 124 3.35 -6.98 -2.51
CA TYR A 124 3.86 -8.30 -2.83
C TYR A 124 5.34 -8.21 -3.17
N PHE A 125 6.09 -9.22 -2.77
CA PHE A 125 7.53 -9.30 -2.87
C PHE A 125 7.95 -10.66 -3.42
N ALA A 126 8.97 -10.66 -4.28
CA ALA A 126 9.56 -11.88 -4.81
C ALA A 126 10.43 -12.60 -3.77
N HIS A 127 10.93 -11.86 -2.77
CA HIS A 127 11.84 -12.36 -1.74
C HIS A 127 11.29 -12.10 -0.34
N GLU A 128 11.40 -13.11 0.53
CA GLU A 128 10.93 -13.02 1.91
C GLU A 128 11.62 -11.90 2.71
N ALA A 129 12.93 -11.75 2.51
CA ALA A 129 13.73 -10.72 3.17
C ALA A 129 13.33 -9.29 2.79
N ASP A 130 12.73 -9.08 1.61
CA ASP A 130 12.23 -7.75 1.21
C ASP A 130 10.89 -7.47 1.89
N ARG A 131 10.02 -8.49 1.99
CA ARG A 131 8.78 -8.44 2.78
C ARG A 131 9.08 -8.13 4.25
N ASP A 132 10.06 -8.80 4.85
CA ASP A 132 10.43 -8.60 6.26
C ASP A 132 10.96 -7.19 6.50
N ARG A 133 11.82 -6.68 5.60
CA ARG A 133 12.31 -5.30 5.66
C ARG A 133 11.18 -4.28 5.49
N PHE A 134 10.19 -4.55 4.65
CA PHE A 134 9.00 -3.71 4.54
C PHE A 134 8.17 -3.73 5.83
N LEU A 135 7.97 -4.89 6.45
CA LEU A 135 7.27 -4.99 7.75
C LEU A 135 7.95 -4.16 8.84
N GLU A 136 9.29 -4.17 8.88
CA GLU A 136 10.07 -3.34 9.82
C GLU A 136 9.86 -1.84 9.60
N SER A 137 9.49 -1.41 8.39
CA SER A 137 9.23 0.01 8.08
C SER A 137 7.80 0.46 8.34
N VAL A 138 6.84 -0.46 8.53
CA VAL A 138 5.42 -0.14 8.79
C VAL A 138 5.19 0.81 9.97
N PRO A 139 5.92 0.73 11.10
CA PRO A 139 5.80 1.71 12.18
C PRO A 139 6.25 3.12 11.79
N LEU A 140 7.03 3.26 10.71
CA LEU A 140 7.56 4.52 10.21
C LEU A 140 6.67 5.14 9.13
N ILE A 141 5.75 4.37 8.53
CA ILE A 141 4.77 4.88 7.57
C ILE A 141 3.90 5.95 8.25
N ASN A 142 3.75 7.08 7.58
CA ASN A 142 2.96 8.23 8.01
C ASN A 142 2.52 9.01 6.76
N TRP A 143 1.77 10.09 6.94
CA TRP A 143 1.30 10.92 5.82
C TRP A 143 2.44 11.55 5.00
N GLY A 144 3.68 11.46 5.46
CA GLY A 144 4.89 11.76 4.71
C GLY A 144 5.45 13.14 5.03
N GLU A 145 6.36 13.60 4.18
CA GLU A 145 7.11 14.84 4.41
C GLU A 145 6.31 16.10 4.03
N GLY A 146 5.26 15.96 3.20
CA GLY A 146 4.44 17.06 2.69
C GLY A 146 3.30 17.49 3.62
N TRP A 147 2.99 16.70 4.65
CA TRP A 147 1.89 16.98 5.59
C TRP A 147 2.42 17.65 6.86
N PRO A 148 1.64 18.59 7.47
CA PRO A 148 2.07 19.30 8.68
C PRO A 148 2.50 18.31 9.77
N LYS A 149 3.69 18.54 10.34
CA LYS A 149 4.28 17.72 11.42
C LYS A 149 3.78 18.15 12.79
#